data_AF-X1SJL0-F1
#
_entry.id   AF-X1SJL0-F1
#
_cell.length_a   1.000
_cell.length_b   1.000
_cell.length_c   1.000
_cell.angle_alpha   90.00
_cell.angle_beta   90.00
_cell.angle_gamma   90.00
#
_symmetry.space_group_name_H-M   'P 1'
#
loop_
_entity.id
_entity.type
_entity.pdbx_description
1 polymer ?
#
loop_
_entity_poly.entity_id
_entity_poly.type
_entity_poly.pdbx_seq_one_letter_code
_entity_poly.pdbx_strand_id
1 'polypeptide(L)'
;YEKEITGLSDGTPHYFRIRAHNSKGESCGAEKTFTTQTIVAATMITHDANEITDTAAKLHAEVQDTGWENPTRYLDWCEEKTWLAGWDYREKITQDHTKVPNTDQADFSVLITEANIKDHFWGHVKADGSDVAVTSSDGETKLKRELVSIDTVGKTMVLWVVLS
;
A
#
# COMPACT_ATOMS: atom_id res chain seq x y z
N TYR A 1 -13.46 -36.97 -20.21
CA TYR A 1 -12.08 -36.47 -20.11
C TYR A 1 -12.14 -35.15 -19.40
N GLU A 2 -11.32 -34.97 -18.38
CA GLU A 2 -11.21 -33.75 -17.59
C GLU A 2 -9.73 -33.36 -17.48
N LYS A 3 -9.48 -32.05 -17.40
CA LYS A 3 -8.13 -31.50 -17.24
C LYS A 3 -8.21 -30.25 -16.37
N GLU A 4 -7.41 -30.24 -15.32
CA GLU A 4 -7.20 -29.06 -14.49
C GLU A 4 -6.20 -28.10 -15.15
N ILE A 5 -6.44 -26.81 -15.00
CA ILE A 5 -5.57 -25.73 -15.48
C ILE A 5 -5.41 -24.69 -14.36
N THR A 6 -4.20 -24.15 -14.21
CA THR A 6 -3.84 -23.16 -13.19
C THR A 6 -3.09 -21.98 -13.84
N GLY A 7 -2.87 -20.90 -13.08
CA GLY A 7 -2.15 -19.71 -13.58
C GLY A 7 -2.96 -18.85 -14.55
N LEU A 8 -4.28 -18.83 -14.41
CA LEU A 8 -5.19 -17.97 -15.19
C LEU A 8 -5.27 -16.58 -14.56
N SER A 9 -5.44 -15.56 -15.39
CA SER A 9 -5.71 -14.19 -14.92
C SER A 9 -7.09 -14.12 -14.27
N ASP A 10 -7.23 -13.36 -13.18
CA ASP A 10 -8.50 -13.15 -12.49
C ASP A 10 -9.45 -12.27 -13.32
N GLY A 11 -10.75 -12.36 -13.06
CA GLY A 11 -11.80 -11.60 -13.75
C GLY A 11 -11.84 -11.74 -15.28
N THR A 12 -11.13 -12.71 -15.85
CA THR A 12 -10.82 -12.77 -17.28
C THR A 12 -11.60 -13.92 -17.96
N PRO A 13 -12.26 -13.67 -19.11
CA PRO A 13 -12.90 -14.73 -19.87
C PRO A 13 -11.87 -15.65 -20.54
N HIS A 14 -12.06 -16.95 -20.41
CA HIS A 14 -11.27 -18.00 -21.04
C HIS A 14 -12.16 -18.89 -21.92
N TYR A 15 -11.54 -19.50 -22.94
CA TYR A 15 -12.22 -20.29 -23.96
C TYR A 15 -11.56 -21.66 -24.08
N PHE A 16 -12.37 -22.71 -24.24
CA PHE A 16 -11.87 -24.05 -24.42
C PHE A 16 -12.76 -24.88 -25.34
N ARG A 17 -12.17 -25.89 -25.98
CA ARG A 17 -12.86 -26.91 -26.78
C ARG A 17 -12.08 -28.21 -26.77
N ILE A 18 -12.77 -29.33 -26.98
CA ILE A 18 -12.12 -30.63 -27.21
C ILE A 18 -11.61 -30.74 -28.66
N ARG A 19 -10.44 -31.35 -28.85
CA ARG A 19 -9.91 -31.76 -30.17
C ARG A 19 -9.59 -33.25 -30.13
N ALA A 20 -9.95 -33.98 -31.18
CA ALA A 20 -9.65 -35.40 -31.33
C ALA A 20 -9.04 -35.68 -32.70
N HIS A 21 -8.00 -36.52 -32.75
CA HIS A 21 -7.31 -36.94 -33.97
C HIS A 21 -7.32 -38.46 -34.09
N ASN A 22 -7.54 -38.97 -35.31
CA ASN A 22 -7.31 -40.37 -35.65
C ASN A 22 -6.73 -40.48 -37.07
N SER A 23 -6.48 -41.71 -37.54
CA SER A 23 -5.93 -41.95 -38.88
C SER A 23 -6.80 -41.44 -40.05
N LYS A 24 -8.01 -40.96 -39.78
CA LYS A 24 -8.94 -40.36 -40.75
C LYS A 24 -9.02 -38.83 -40.65
N GLY A 25 -8.32 -38.21 -39.69
CA GLY A 25 -8.21 -36.76 -39.57
C GLY A 25 -8.46 -36.24 -38.16
N GLU A 26 -8.64 -34.91 -38.07
CA GLU A 26 -8.97 -34.19 -36.84
C GLU A 26 -10.42 -33.71 -36.82
N SER A 27 -10.99 -33.64 -35.62
CA SER A 27 -12.27 -32.98 -35.37
C SER A 27 -12.20 -32.13 -34.10
N CYS A 28 -13.02 -31.08 -34.06
CA CYS A 28 -13.16 -30.20 -32.89
C CYS A 28 -14.61 -30.24 -32.39
N GLY A 29 -14.79 -30.22 -31.07
CA GLY A 29 -16.09 -29.96 -30.46
C GLY A 29 -16.46 -28.48 -30.48
N ALA A 30 -17.65 -28.16 -29.97
CA ALA A 30 -18.10 -26.78 -29.77
C ALA A 30 -17.23 -26.04 -28.74
N GLU A 31 -16.99 -24.76 -28.98
CA GLU A 31 -16.33 -23.88 -28.01
C GLU A 31 -17.22 -23.60 -26.80
N LYS A 32 -16.59 -23.50 -25.63
CA LYS A 32 -17.20 -23.10 -24.37
C LYS A 32 -16.36 -21.99 -23.73
N THR A 33 -17.01 -21.19 -22.90
CA THR A 33 -16.39 -20.09 -22.17
C THR A 33 -16.69 -20.19 -20.68
N PHE A 34 -15.76 -19.70 -19.87
CA PHE A 34 -15.94 -19.42 -18.45
C PHE A 34 -15.17 -18.15 -18.10
N THR A 35 -15.50 -17.50 -16.98
CA THR A 35 -14.77 -16.33 -16.47
C THR A 35 -14.24 -16.67 -15.09
N THR A 36 -12.97 -16.37 -14.84
CA THR A 36 -12.39 -16.50 -13.50
C THR A 36 -13.02 -15.47 -12.56
N GLN A 37 -12.98 -15.73 -11.25
CA GLN A 37 -13.42 -14.75 -10.26
C GLN A 37 -12.47 -13.55 -10.26
N THR A 38 -12.98 -12.36 -9.95
CA THR A 38 -12.18 -11.15 -9.79
C THR A 38 -11.61 -11.10 -8.38
N ILE A 39 -10.31 -10.92 -8.24
CA ILE A 39 -9.68 -10.72 -6.94
C ILE A 39 -10.05 -9.33 -6.42
N VAL A 40 -10.42 -9.25 -5.15
CA VAL A 40 -10.80 -8.00 -4.49
C VAL A 40 -10.01 -7.83 -3.19
N ALA A 41 -10.03 -6.62 -2.62
CA ALA A 41 -9.34 -6.37 -1.36
C ALA A 41 -9.90 -7.27 -0.23
N ALA A 42 -9.01 -7.83 0.57
CA ALA A 42 -9.37 -8.57 1.78
C ALA A 42 -10.05 -7.65 2.80
N THR A 43 -10.99 -8.19 3.59
CA THR A 43 -11.62 -7.47 4.69
C THR A 43 -11.11 -8.01 6.03
N MET A 44 -10.90 -7.09 6.98
CA MET A 44 -10.26 -7.39 8.26
C MET A 44 -10.97 -6.68 9.41
N ILE A 45 -10.85 -7.26 10.60
CA ILE A 45 -11.26 -6.66 11.86
C ILE A 45 -10.09 -6.70 12.85
N THR A 46 -9.91 -5.62 13.61
CA THR A 46 -8.99 -5.56 14.74
C THR A 46 -9.81 -5.76 16.02
N HIS A 47 -9.34 -6.66 16.88
CA HIS A 47 -9.98 -6.95 18.16
C HIS A 47 -9.22 -6.24 19.29
N ASP A 48 -9.87 -6.11 20.45
CA ASP A 48 -9.22 -5.58 21.64
C ASP A 48 -7.98 -6.41 22.02
N ALA A 49 -6.95 -5.74 22.52
CA ALA A 49 -5.79 -6.40 23.11
C ALA A 49 -6.17 -7.09 24.44
N ASN A 50 -5.49 -8.18 24.77
CA ASN A 50 -5.66 -8.87 26.06
C ASN A 50 -4.31 -9.30 26.65
N GLU A 51 -4.35 -10.05 27.76
CA GLU A 51 -3.13 -10.49 28.47
C GLU A 51 -2.18 -9.32 28.81
N ILE A 52 -2.77 -8.17 29.21
CA ILE A 52 -2.04 -6.93 29.48
C ILE A 52 -1.35 -7.01 30.85
N THR A 53 -0.04 -6.80 30.88
CA THR A 53 0.79 -6.66 32.08
C THR A 53 1.39 -5.25 32.16
N ASP A 54 2.29 -5.01 33.10
CA ASP A 54 3.03 -3.74 33.22
C ASP A 54 3.92 -3.43 32.00
N THR A 55 4.30 -4.45 31.23
CA THR A 55 5.32 -4.36 30.17
C THR A 55 4.97 -5.16 28.91
N ALA A 56 3.80 -5.79 28.84
CA ALA A 56 3.38 -6.60 27.70
C ALA A 56 1.87 -6.56 27.45
N ALA A 57 1.47 -6.89 26.23
CA ALA A 57 0.09 -7.13 25.83
C ALA A 57 0.07 -8.08 24.61
N LYS A 58 -1.08 -8.70 24.35
CA LYS A 58 -1.31 -9.52 23.16
C LYS A 58 -2.32 -8.84 22.25
N LEU A 59 -1.91 -8.59 21.00
CA LEU A 59 -2.72 -7.94 19.97
C LEU A 59 -3.43 -8.98 19.10
N HIS A 60 -4.63 -8.64 18.63
CA HIS A 60 -5.49 -9.57 17.88
C HIS A 60 -6.11 -8.91 16.66
N ALA A 61 -6.09 -9.60 15.53
CA ALA A 61 -6.78 -9.21 14.30
C ALA A 61 -7.20 -10.46 13.52
N GLU A 62 -8.24 -10.33 12.70
CA GLU A 62 -8.83 -11.43 11.95
C GLU A 62 -9.14 -11.00 10.51
N VAL A 63 -8.86 -11.87 9.54
CA VAL A 63 -9.32 -11.70 8.16
C VAL A 63 -10.69 -12.32 8.04
N GLN A 64 -11.69 -11.50 7.70
CA GLN A 64 -13.09 -11.90 7.54
C GLN A 64 -13.32 -12.46 6.13
N ASP A 65 -12.67 -11.87 5.12
CA ASP A 65 -12.70 -12.33 3.73
C ASP A 65 -11.33 -12.10 3.10
N THR A 66 -10.82 -13.10 2.38
CA THR A 66 -9.54 -13.01 1.69
C THR A 66 -9.66 -12.27 0.35
N GLY A 67 -10.86 -12.11 -0.20
CA GLY A 67 -11.06 -11.50 -1.51
C GLY A 67 -10.51 -12.36 -2.65
N TRP A 68 -10.62 -13.69 -2.50
CA TRP A 68 -10.20 -14.71 -3.46
C TRP A 68 -8.70 -14.93 -3.64
N GLU A 69 -7.85 -14.18 -2.93
CA GLU A 69 -6.41 -14.40 -2.86
C GLU A 69 -5.95 -14.43 -1.40
N ASN A 70 -4.95 -15.24 -1.04
CA ASN A 70 -4.47 -15.28 0.34
C ASN A 70 -3.63 -14.03 0.68
N PRO A 71 -4.08 -13.15 1.58
CA PRO A 71 -3.39 -11.89 1.83
C PRO A 71 -2.14 -12.09 2.70
N THR A 72 -1.13 -11.25 2.48
CA THR A 72 -0.06 -11.02 3.45
C THR A 72 -0.60 -10.15 4.58
N ARG A 73 -0.23 -10.47 5.84
CA ARG A 73 -0.83 -9.86 7.03
C ARG A 73 0.24 -9.18 7.87
N TYR A 74 -0.05 -7.98 8.34
CA TYR A 74 0.78 -7.21 9.26
C TYR A 74 -0.09 -6.74 10.43
N LEU A 75 0.47 -6.73 11.63
CA LEU A 75 -0.18 -6.20 12.83
C LEU A 75 0.83 -5.28 13.52
N ASP A 76 0.65 -3.98 13.32
CA ASP A 76 1.60 -2.97 13.77
C ASP A 76 1.28 -2.49 15.20
N TRP A 77 2.32 -2.08 15.94
CA TRP A 77 2.22 -1.52 17.30
C TRP A 77 3.24 -0.40 17.52
N CYS A 78 2.89 0.58 18.36
CA CYS A 78 3.76 1.68 18.75
C CYS A 78 3.46 2.17 20.18
N GLU A 79 4.47 2.70 20.87
CA GLU A 79 4.36 3.26 22.23
C GLU A 79 3.75 4.66 22.27
N GLU A 80 3.88 5.42 21.17
CA GLU A 80 3.30 6.74 20.99
C GLU A 80 2.22 6.67 19.91
N LYS A 81 0.96 6.88 20.30
CA LYS A 81 -0.15 7.04 19.34
C LYS A 81 -0.21 8.49 18.94
N THR A 82 0.27 8.83 17.75
CA THR A 82 -0.07 10.10 17.12
C THR A 82 0.21 10.02 15.62
N TRP A 83 -0.69 9.42 14.86
CA TRP A 83 -0.71 9.60 13.41
C TRP A 83 -1.98 10.34 13.08
N LEU A 84 -1.87 11.35 12.22
CA LEU A 84 -3.01 12.07 11.69
C LEU A 84 -4.10 11.09 11.23
N ALA A 85 -5.25 11.07 11.91
CA ALA A 85 -6.28 10.07 11.69
C ALA A 85 -6.79 10.10 10.23
N GLY A 86 -6.89 8.93 9.60
CA GLY A 86 -7.28 8.79 8.18
C GLY A 86 -6.13 9.00 7.18
N TRP A 87 -4.88 9.01 7.64
CA TRP A 87 -3.67 9.13 6.81
C TRP A 87 -2.80 7.88 6.96
N ASP A 88 -3.30 6.76 6.45
CA ASP A 88 -2.71 5.44 6.68
C ASP A 88 -1.39 5.22 5.90
N TYR A 89 -1.22 5.91 4.77
CA TYR A 89 -0.05 5.77 3.89
C TYR A 89 0.98 6.87 4.14
N ARG A 90 2.01 6.55 4.94
CA ARG A 90 2.96 7.55 5.47
C ARG A 90 4.38 7.02 5.52
N GLU A 91 5.35 7.93 5.44
CA GLU A 91 6.78 7.65 5.61
C GLU A 91 7.39 8.57 6.66
N LYS A 92 8.22 8.02 7.55
CA LYS A 92 8.96 8.81 8.54
C LYS A 92 10.22 9.39 7.90
N ILE A 93 10.33 10.72 7.91
CA ILE A 93 11.54 11.41 7.48
C ILE A 93 12.34 11.77 8.73
N THR A 94 13.61 11.35 8.78
CA THR A 94 14.54 11.69 9.86
C THR A 94 15.62 12.61 9.31
N GLN A 95 15.75 13.79 9.89
CA GLN A 95 16.84 14.71 9.58
C GLN A 95 17.96 14.54 10.60
N ASP A 96 19.18 14.31 10.11
CA ASP A 96 20.38 14.29 10.96
C ASP A 96 20.76 15.73 11.31
N HIS A 97 20.45 16.14 12.55
CA HIS A 97 20.73 17.47 13.05
C HIS A 97 22.23 17.82 13.05
N THR A 98 23.13 16.83 13.02
CA THR A 98 24.58 17.06 12.96
C THR A 98 25.06 17.49 11.57
N LYS A 99 24.21 17.34 10.54
CA LYS A 99 24.49 17.73 9.15
C LYS A 99 23.94 19.10 8.77
N VAL A 100 23.27 19.78 9.69
CA VAL A 100 22.78 21.15 9.50
C VAL A 100 23.81 22.11 10.10
N PRO A 101 24.59 22.86 9.28
CA PRO A 101 25.59 23.78 9.78
C PRO A 101 24.92 24.99 10.45
N ASN A 102 25.48 25.43 11.58
CA ASN A 102 24.98 26.46 12.51
C ASN A 102 23.93 25.96 13.51
N THR A 103 24.17 26.33 14.77
CA THR A 103 23.33 26.10 15.95
C THR A 103 21.90 26.60 15.74
N ASP A 104 20.93 25.89 16.33
CA ASP A 104 19.50 26.21 16.49
C ASP A 104 18.90 27.04 15.34
N GLN A 105 18.47 26.37 14.28
CA GLN A 105 17.69 26.97 13.20
C GLN A 105 16.20 26.78 13.47
N ALA A 106 15.43 27.86 13.39
CA ALA A 106 13.96 27.86 13.41
C ALA A 106 13.43 28.33 12.04
N ASP A 107 12.23 27.89 11.66
CA ASP A 107 11.50 28.34 10.46
C ASP A 107 12.26 28.18 9.12
N PHE A 108 13.12 27.17 9.01
CA PHE A 108 13.86 26.92 7.78
C PHE A 108 13.17 25.89 6.89
N SER A 109 13.34 26.04 5.58
CA SER A 109 12.72 25.16 4.59
C SER A 109 13.62 23.99 4.24
N VAL A 110 13.11 22.77 4.36
CA VAL A 110 13.81 21.56 3.92
C VAL A 110 13.28 21.11 2.58
N LEU A 111 14.21 20.78 1.67
CA LEU A 111 13.92 20.12 0.41
C LEU A 111 13.87 18.60 0.62
N ILE A 112 12.73 17.99 0.33
CA ILE A 112 12.57 16.53 0.31
C ILE A 112 12.57 16.09 -1.15
N THR A 113 13.61 15.36 -1.59
CA THR A 113 13.77 14.86 -2.98
C THR A 113 14.34 13.44 -3.02
N GLU A 114 13.88 12.66 -4.01
CA GLU A 114 14.46 11.44 -4.63
C GLU A 114 15.03 10.30 -3.77
N ALA A 115 15.18 10.42 -2.44
CA ALA A 115 15.72 9.37 -1.59
C ALA A 115 14.77 9.08 -0.42
N ASN A 116 14.21 7.85 -0.42
CA ASN A 116 13.64 7.14 0.73
C ASN A 116 12.13 7.23 1.01
N ILE A 117 11.30 7.81 0.12
CA ILE A 117 9.84 7.60 0.23
C ILE A 117 9.46 6.29 -0.47
N LYS A 118 8.94 5.33 0.31
CA LYS A 118 8.64 3.97 -0.16
C LYS A 118 7.41 3.90 -1.07
N ASP A 119 7.33 2.81 -1.83
CA ASP A 119 6.28 2.56 -2.84
C ASP A 119 4.85 2.60 -2.28
N HIS A 120 4.64 2.23 -1.02
CA HIS A 120 3.31 2.24 -0.39
C HIS A 120 2.72 3.64 -0.25
N PHE A 121 3.56 4.68 -0.23
CA PHE A 121 3.08 6.07 -0.24
C PHE A 121 2.58 6.44 -1.64
N TRP A 122 3.40 6.21 -2.67
CA TRP A 122 3.13 6.67 -4.05
C TRP A 122 1.86 6.09 -4.68
N GLY A 123 1.50 4.86 -4.33
CA GLY A 123 0.28 4.21 -4.86
C GLY A 123 -1.03 4.90 -4.44
N HIS A 124 -0.98 5.83 -3.49
CA HIS A 124 -2.17 6.41 -2.86
C HIS A 124 -2.18 7.94 -2.85
N VAL A 125 -1.17 8.56 -3.47
CA VAL A 125 -1.10 10.01 -3.63
C VAL A 125 -1.80 10.42 -4.92
N LYS A 126 -2.65 11.45 -4.85
CA LYS A 126 -3.25 12.04 -6.05
C LYS A 126 -2.18 12.65 -6.94
N ALA A 127 -2.45 12.66 -8.25
CA ALA A 127 -1.54 13.24 -9.23
C ALA A 127 -1.19 14.73 -8.98
N ASP A 128 -2.05 15.46 -8.25
CA ASP A 128 -1.83 16.86 -7.87
C ASP A 128 -1.16 17.04 -6.49
N GLY A 129 -0.94 15.96 -5.73
CA GLY A 129 -0.39 15.98 -4.38
C GLY A 129 -1.23 16.78 -3.36
N SER A 130 -2.51 17.05 -3.65
CA SER A 130 -3.41 17.80 -2.75
C SER A 130 -3.65 17.06 -1.43
N ASP A 131 -3.49 15.75 -1.44
CA ASP A 131 -3.58 14.82 -0.34
C ASP A 131 -2.20 14.45 0.25
N VAL A 132 -1.18 15.29 0.06
CA VAL A 132 0.09 15.17 0.78
C VAL A 132 0.11 16.15 1.95
N ALA A 133 0.35 15.64 3.15
CA ALA A 133 0.54 16.41 4.37
C ALA A 133 1.86 16.04 5.04
N VAL A 134 2.42 16.98 5.79
CA VAL A 134 3.60 16.75 6.63
C VAL A 134 3.23 17.14 8.04
N THR A 135 3.60 16.32 9.01
CA THR A 135 3.38 16.58 10.43
C THR A 135 4.71 16.84 11.12
N SER A 136 4.66 17.49 12.29
CA SER A 136 5.81 17.55 13.19
C SER A 136 6.16 16.15 13.71
N SER A 137 7.20 16.03 14.53
CA SER A 137 7.56 14.76 15.18
C SER A 137 6.45 14.22 16.08
N ASP A 138 5.53 15.07 16.51
CA ASP A 138 4.32 14.67 17.23
C ASP A 138 3.32 13.91 16.37
N GLY A 139 3.47 13.83 15.05
CA GLY A 139 2.61 13.09 14.13
C GLY A 139 1.15 13.57 14.00
N GLU A 140 0.79 14.68 14.64
CA GLU A 140 -0.56 15.30 14.59
C GLU A 140 -0.52 16.74 14.06
N THR A 141 0.48 17.53 14.47
CA THR A 141 0.58 18.94 14.09
C THR A 141 1.00 19.06 12.65
N LYS A 142 0.06 19.42 11.77
CA LYS A 142 0.35 19.70 10.36
C LYS A 142 1.30 20.90 10.23
N LEU A 143 2.43 20.66 9.59
CA LEU A 143 3.38 21.69 9.24
C LEU A 143 2.94 22.41 7.96
N LYS A 144 3.29 23.69 7.86
CA LYS A 144 3.07 24.45 6.63
C LYS A 144 4.00 23.90 5.55
N ARG A 145 3.45 23.68 4.36
CA ARG A 145 4.16 23.10 3.23
C ARG A 145 3.78 23.75 1.91
N GLU A 146 4.72 23.81 0.97
CA GLU A 146 4.52 24.26 -0.40
C GLU A 146 4.96 23.15 -1.36
N LEU A 147 4.04 22.68 -2.18
CA LEU A 147 4.32 21.67 -3.20
C LEU A 147 4.76 22.37 -4.48
N VAL A 148 6.00 22.13 -4.87
CA VAL A 148 6.62 22.76 -6.04
C VAL A 148 6.40 21.91 -7.28
N SER A 149 6.61 20.59 -7.14
CA SER A 149 6.34 19.62 -8.19
C SER A 149 6.07 18.24 -7.61
N ILE A 150 5.33 17.43 -8.36
CA ILE A 150 5.10 16.01 -8.06
C ILE A 150 4.93 15.24 -9.37
N ASP A 151 5.54 14.06 -9.43
CA ASP A 151 5.30 13.04 -10.44
C ASP A 151 5.11 11.71 -9.71
N THR A 152 3.86 11.27 -9.57
CA THR A 152 3.51 10.04 -8.86
C THR A 152 3.91 8.78 -9.63
N VAL A 153 4.11 8.87 -10.95
CA VAL A 153 4.57 7.76 -11.79
C VAL A 153 6.09 7.65 -11.71
N GLY A 154 6.79 8.77 -11.87
CA GLY A 154 8.23 8.89 -11.69
C GLY A 154 8.68 8.78 -10.23
N LYS A 155 7.74 8.81 -9.27
CA LYS A 155 7.98 8.76 -7.82
C LYS A 155 8.92 9.86 -7.35
N THR A 156 8.71 11.07 -7.87
CA THR A 156 9.46 12.26 -7.49
C THR A 156 8.53 13.32 -6.94
N MET A 157 9.02 14.08 -5.97
CA MET A 157 8.31 15.21 -5.38
C MET A 157 9.35 16.23 -4.92
N VAL A 158 8.99 17.51 -5.06
CA VAL A 158 9.71 18.65 -4.48
C VAL A 158 8.74 19.37 -3.56
N LEU A 159 9.04 19.32 -2.27
CA LEU A 159 8.23 19.93 -1.23
C LEU A 159 9.11 20.83 -0.35
N TRP A 160 8.64 22.05 -0.11
CA TRP A 160 9.13 22.89 0.98
C TRP A 160 8.28 22.67 2.22
N VAL A 161 8.92 22.49 3.38
CA VAL A 161 8.25 22.36 4.67
C VAL A 161 8.87 23.34 5.65
N VAL A 162 8.04 24.10 6.37
CA VAL A 162 8.51 24.98 7.46
C VAL A 162 8.54 24.16 8.74
N LEU A 163 9.74 24.00 9.30
CA LEU A 163 9.95 23.36 10.60
C LEU A 163 9.87 24.42 11.71
N SER A 164 9.06 24.16 12.73
CA SER A 164 8.85 25.02 13.90
C SER A 164 9.76 24.67 15.06
#